data_AF-A0A2T8IEA5-F1
#
_entry.id   AF-A0A2T8IEA5-F1
#
_cell.length_a   1.000
_cell.length_b   1.000
_cell.length_c   1.000
_cell.angle_alpha   90.00
_cell.angle_beta   90.00
_cell.angle_gamma   90.00
#
_symmetry.space_group_name_H-M   'P 1'
#
loop_
_entity.id
_entity.type
_entity.pdbx_description
1 polymer ?
#
loop_
_entity_poly.entity_id
_entity_poly.type
_entity_poly.pdbx_seq_one_letter_code
_entity_poly.pdbx_strand_id
1 'polypeptide(L)'
;MAVAVAVAGVTTTNRSCCLASAHRRTLHRHRHPAPPRASGAVEVRVCTNRTCARQGGREVLAALAGLAPPRVDVDSCGCLGRCGAGPNVAASVGGSIAVFGHVGTAARGAQLLEHLLGAAEFNAAAELAALAAREKAEAALEKGSAAEAEVLLNEVFGLNACGGMHLVYRSRLRSVVLSSACELVFPC
;
A
#
# COMPACT_ATOMS: atom_id res chain seq x y z
N MET A 1 -27.85 72.36 13.23
CA MET A 1 -28.76 71.39 12.59
C MET A 1 -27.92 70.37 11.85
N ALA A 2 -28.00 69.12 12.28
CA ALA A 2 -27.34 67.99 11.66
C ALA A 2 -28.06 67.59 10.37
N VAL A 3 -27.31 67.24 9.32
CA VAL A 3 -27.62 66.11 8.42
C VAL A 3 -26.29 65.54 7.92
N ALA A 4 -25.98 64.32 8.37
CA ALA A 4 -25.02 63.39 7.79
C ALA A 4 -25.62 62.80 6.48
N VAL A 5 -24.90 62.22 5.51
CA VAL A 5 -24.15 60.97 5.59
C VAL A 5 -23.47 60.77 4.22
N ALA A 6 -22.24 60.24 4.23
CA ALA A 6 -21.52 59.73 3.08
C ALA A 6 -21.91 58.27 2.77
N VAL A 7 -22.19 57.91 1.50
CA VAL A 7 -22.05 56.52 1.02
C VAL A 7 -21.89 56.44 -0.51
N ALA A 8 -20.81 55.80 -0.97
CA ALA A 8 -20.72 54.85 -2.09
C ALA A 8 -19.22 54.51 -2.24
N GLY A 9 -18.72 53.29 -2.02
CA GLY A 9 -19.31 51.99 -2.28
C GLY A 9 -18.53 51.32 -3.42
N VAL A 10 -17.26 50.96 -3.20
CA VAL A 10 -16.51 50.09 -4.13
C VAL A 10 -16.53 48.69 -3.55
N THR A 11 -17.45 47.87 -4.05
CA THR A 11 -17.52 46.44 -3.75
C THR A 11 -16.65 45.68 -4.75
N THR A 12 -15.62 45.02 -4.20
CA THR A 12 -14.81 44.03 -4.89
C THR A 12 -15.72 42.87 -5.31
N THR A 13 -15.99 42.74 -6.60
CA THR A 13 -16.72 41.60 -7.14
C THR A 13 -15.84 40.35 -7.06
N ASN A 14 -16.16 39.48 -6.11
CA ASN A 14 -15.57 38.16 -5.98
C ASN A 14 -15.99 37.34 -7.21
N ARG A 15 -15.06 37.18 -8.17
CA ARG A 15 -15.26 36.38 -9.37
C ARG A 15 -15.41 34.92 -8.96
N SER A 16 -16.66 34.46 -8.94
CA SER A 16 -17.01 33.05 -8.97
C SER A 16 -16.45 32.44 -10.26
N CYS A 17 -15.30 31.78 -10.14
CA CYS A 17 -14.74 30.98 -11.23
C CYS A 17 -15.48 29.64 -11.27
N CYS A 18 -16.62 29.63 -11.95
CA CYS A 18 -17.25 28.42 -12.46
C CYS A 18 -16.27 27.75 -13.44
N LEU A 19 -15.35 26.93 -12.94
CA LEU A 19 -14.52 26.08 -13.79
C LEU A 19 -15.37 24.91 -14.26
N ALA A 20 -15.80 25.09 -15.51
CA ALA A 20 -16.41 24.16 -16.42
C ALA A 20 -16.13 22.69 -16.10
N SER A 21 -17.22 21.91 -16.09
CA SER A 21 -17.21 20.46 -16.28
C SER A 21 -16.43 20.10 -17.54
N ALA A 22 -15.13 19.83 -17.39
CA ALA A 22 -14.30 19.32 -18.46
C ALA A 22 -14.53 17.81 -18.57
N HIS A 23 -15.14 17.42 -19.69
CA HIS A 23 -15.23 16.10 -20.30
C HIS A 23 -14.58 14.93 -19.54
N ARG A 24 -15.44 13.98 -19.15
CA ARG A 24 -15.08 12.59 -18.87
C ARG A 24 -14.28 12.03 -20.05
N ARG A 25 -12.95 12.03 -19.94
CA ARG A 25 -12.13 11.08 -20.68
C ARG A 25 -12.26 9.76 -19.93
N THR A 26 -13.24 8.96 -20.35
CA THR A 26 -13.26 7.51 -20.14
C THR A 26 -12.00 6.93 -20.81
N LEU A 27 -10.89 6.99 -20.09
CA LEU A 27 -9.79 6.07 -20.35
C LEU A 27 -10.31 4.70 -19.91
N HIS A 28 -10.94 3.99 -20.84
CA HIS A 28 -11.00 2.55 -20.84
C HIS A 28 -9.56 2.05 -20.85
N ARG A 29 -8.94 1.98 -19.66
CA ARG A 29 -7.77 1.12 -19.46
C ARG A 29 -8.25 -0.27 -19.84
N HIS A 30 -7.68 -0.80 -20.92
CA HIS A 30 -7.85 -2.18 -21.31
C HIS A 30 -7.64 -3.04 -20.07
N ARG A 31 -8.74 -3.64 -19.57
CA ARG A 31 -8.70 -4.74 -18.62
C ARG A 31 -7.98 -5.85 -19.36
N HIS A 32 -6.70 -6.05 -19.07
CA HIS A 32 -6.10 -7.34 -19.34
C HIS A 32 -6.91 -8.36 -18.53
N PRO A 33 -7.51 -9.38 -19.19
CA PRO A 33 -8.09 -10.48 -18.45
C PRO A 33 -6.98 -11.10 -17.61
N ALA A 34 -7.21 -11.20 -16.30
CA ALA A 34 -6.30 -11.95 -15.45
C ALA A 34 -6.24 -13.40 -15.98
N PRO A 35 -5.05 -14.05 -15.99
CA PRO A 35 -4.97 -15.46 -16.33
C PRO A 35 -5.92 -16.26 -15.42
N PRO A 36 -6.55 -17.35 -15.89
CA PRO A 36 -7.47 -18.14 -15.08
C PRO A 36 -6.75 -18.63 -13.82
N ARG A 37 -7.18 -18.13 -12.66
CA ARG A 37 -6.53 -18.37 -11.37
C ARG A 37 -7.10 -19.62 -10.70
N ALA A 38 -6.25 -20.31 -9.95
CA ALA A 38 -6.63 -21.48 -9.16
C ALA A 38 -7.88 -21.18 -8.31
N SER A 39 -8.83 -22.11 -8.29
CA SER A 39 -10.02 -22.03 -7.44
C SER A 39 -9.61 -21.82 -5.99
N GLY A 40 -9.97 -20.68 -5.41
CA GLY A 40 -9.59 -20.28 -4.04
C GLY A 40 -8.65 -19.07 -3.95
N ALA A 41 -8.20 -18.50 -5.07
CA ALA A 41 -7.40 -17.28 -5.06
C ALA A 41 -8.20 -16.07 -4.54
N VAL A 42 -7.59 -15.30 -3.62
CA VAL A 42 -8.15 -14.05 -3.10
C VAL A 42 -7.58 -12.90 -3.92
N GLU A 43 -8.45 -12.07 -4.49
CA GLU A 43 -8.01 -10.86 -5.19
C GLU A 43 -8.24 -9.62 -4.33
N VAL A 44 -7.23 -8.76 -4.23
CA VAL A 44 -7.25 -7.51 -3.48
C VAL A 44 -6.87 -6.38 -4.42
N ARG A 45 -7.76 -5.40 -4.57
CA ARG A 45 -7.61 -4.27 -5.49
C ARG A 45 -7.65 -2.96 -4.71
N VAL A 46 -6.53 -2.26 -4.63
CA VAL A 46 -6.39 -1.01 -3.86
C VAL A 46 -6.66 0.20 -4.77
N CYS A 47 -7.60 1.04 -4.36
CA CYS A 47 -7.90 2.27 -5.09
C CYS A 47 -6.72 3.23 -4.99
N THR A 48 -6.09 3.53 -6.13
CA THR A 48 -4.98 4.50 -6.24
C THR A 48 -5.38 5.77 -7.00
N ASN A 49 -6.68 5.99 -7.20
CA ASN A 49 -7.18 7.23 -7.77
C ASN A 49 -6.86 8.44 -6.86
N ARG A 50 -6.87 9.66 -7.42
CA ARG A 50 -6.36 10.90 -6.82
C ARG A 50 -6.67 11.05 -5.32
N THR A 51 -7.91 10.83 -4.90
CA THR A 51 -8.32 10.97 -3.49
C THR A 51 -7.67 9.92 -2.59
N CYS A 52 -7.76 8.64 -2.94
CA CYS A 52 -7.15 7.57 -2.13
C CYS A 52 -5.63 7.66 -2.16
N ALA A 53 -5.02 8.04 -3.28
CA ALA A 53 -3.57 8.28 -3.35
C ALA A 53 -3.11 9.36 -2.37
N ARG A 54 -3.87 10.46 -2.22
CA ARG A 54 -3.58 11.50 -1.21
C ARG A 54 -3.79 11.05 0.23
N GLN A 55 -4.53 9.96 0.43
CA GLN A 55 -4.85 9.39 1.74
C GLN A 55 -3.98 8.18 2.08
N GLY A 56 -2.87 7.95 1.36
CA GLY A 56 -1.97 6.82 1.63
C GLY A 56 -2.23 5.57 0.79
N GLY A 57 -3.01 5.65 -0.29
CA GLY A 57 -3.41 4.47 -1.06
C GLY A 57 -2.27 3.77 -1.78
N ARG A 58 -1.15 4.45 -2.08
CA ARG A 58 0.01 3.82 -2.72
C ARG A 58 0.85 3.07 -1.69
N GLU A 59 0.98 3.64 -0.51
CA GLU A 59 1.65 3.10 0.66
C GLU A 59 0.93 1.84 1.14
N VAL A 60 -0.41 1.88 1.19
CA VAL A 60 -1.23 0.72 1.52
C VAL A 60 -1.13 -0.37 0.47
N LEU A 61 -1.08 -0.01 -0.82
CA LEU A 61 -0.84 -0.97 -1.89
C LEU A 61 0.51 -1.67 -1.74
N ALA A 62 1.59 -0.91 -1.48
CA ALA A 62 2.91 -1.46 -1.27
C ALA A 62 2.96 -2.37 -0.02
N ALA A 63 2.34 -1.94 1.08
CA ALA A 63 2.26 -2.73 2.30
C ALA A 63 1.48 -4.04 2.07
N LEU A 64 0.32 -3.99 1.43
CA LEU A 64 -0.47 -5.19 1.11
C LEU A 64 0.29 -6.14 0.18
N ALA A 65 1.02 -5.62 -0.82
CA ALA A 65 1.89 -6.45 -1.67
C ALA A 65 3.04 -7.09 -0.87
N GLY A 66 3.59 -6.38 0.11
CA GLY A 66 4.62 -6.91 1.01
C GLY A 66 4.12 -7.98 1.98
N LEU A 67 2.85 -7.90 2.37
CA LEU A 67 2.16 -8.83 3.27
C LEU A 67 1.50 -10.01 2.53
N ALA A 68 1.30 -9.91 1.21
CA ALA A 68 0.52 -10.90 0.48
C ALA A 68 1.17 -12.29 0.50
N PRO A 69 0.46 -13.33 0.95
CA PRO A 69 0.87 -14.71 0.69
C PRO A 69 0.63 -15.08 -0.78
N PRO A 70 1.24 -16.17 -1.29
CA PRO A 70 1.16 -16.55 -2.72
C PRO A 70 -0.25 -16.76 -3.28
N ARG A 71 -1.24 -17.02 -2.42
CA ARG A 71 -2.66 -17.21 -2.80
C ARG A 71 -3.45 -15.90 -2.93
N VAL A 72 -2.86 -14.78 -2.49
CA VAL A 72 -3.48 -13.45 -2.55
C VAL A 72 -2.84 -12.66 -3.68
N ASP A 73 -3.64 -12.24 -4.64
CA ASP A 73 -3.21 -11.29 -5.66
C ASP A 73 -3.54 -9.87 -5.23
N VAL A 74 -2.53 -9.01 -5.16
CA VAL A 74 -2.68 -7.60 -4.79
C VAL A 74 -2.31 -6.73 -5.98
N ASP A 75 -3.21 -5.82 -6.36
CA ASP A 75 -2.95 -4.86 -7.43
C ASP A 75 -3.68 -3.53 -7.21
N SER A 76 -3.27 -2.51 -7.95
CA SER A 76 -3.95 -1.23 -8.01
C SER A 76 -5.24 -1.27 -8.83
N CYS A 77 -6.18 -0.38 -8.52
CA CYS A 77 -7.37 -0.17 -9.32
C CYS A 77 -7.78 1.31 -9.40
N GLY A 78 -8.77 1.57 -10.25
CA GLY A 78 -9.39 2.89 -10.40
C GLY A 78 -10.30 3.27 -9.23
N CYS A 79 -11.13 4.28 -9.44
CA CYS A 79 -12.07 4.73 -8.41
C CYS A 79 -13.06 3.63 -8.04
N LEU A 80 -13.23 3.37 -6.74
CA LEU A 80 -14.25 2.46 -6.20
C LEU A 80 -15.55 3.19 -5.79
N GLY A 81 -15.70 4.48 -6.15
CA GLY A 81 -16.91 5.26 -5.87
C GLY A 81 -17.12 5.65 -4.40
N ARG A 82 -16.15 5.38 -3.51
CA ARG A 82 -16.21 5.68 -2.07
C ARG A 82 -15.22 6.75 -1.63
N CYS A 83 -15.04 7.78 -2.46
CA CYS A 83 -14.18 8.92 -2.12
C CYS A 83 -14.61 9.56 -0.80
N GLY A 84 -13.64 9.89 0.07
CA GLY A 84 -13.91 10.39 1.43
C GLY A 84 -13.74 9.34 2.53
N ALA A 85 -13.89 8.05 2.20
CA ALA A 85 -13.61 6.93 3.09
C ALA A 85 -12.30 6.19 2.72
N GLY A 86 -11.37 6.87 2.03
CA GLY A 86 -10.19 6.21 1.51
C GLY A 86 -9.05 6.06 2.52
N PRO A 87 -8.05 5.23 2.19
CA PRO A 87 -7.95 4.35 1.02
C PRO A 87 -9.01 3.24 1.01
N ASN A 88 -9.57 2.99 -0.17
CA ASN A 88 -10.59 1.97 -0.38
C ASN A 88 -9.96 0.74 -1.03
N VAL A 89 -10.38 -0.43 -0.60
CA VAL A 89 -9.89 -1.73 -1.08
C VAL A 89 -11.08 -2.58 -1.49
N ALA A 90 -11.08 -3.09 -2.72
CA ALA A 90 -12.01 -4.14 -3.13
C ALA A 90 -11.35 -5.50 -2.93
N ALA A 91 -12.05 -6.45 -2.34
CA ALA A 91 -11.59 -7.83 -2.25
C ALA A 91 -12.58 -8.78 -2.91
N SER A 92 -12.07 -9.79 -3.60
CA SER A 92 -12.87 -10.88 -4.14
C SER A 92 -12.42 -12.23 -3.58
N VAL A 93 -13.36 -12.97 -3.02
CA VAL A 93 -13.14 -14.30 -2.44
C VAL A 93 -14.26 -15.21 -2.92
N GLY A 94 -13.93 -16.32 -3.59
CA GLY A 94 -14.92 -17.29 -4.06
C GLY A 94 -16.01 -16.70 -4.97
N GLY A 95 -15.69 -15.67 -5.76
CA GLY A 95 -16.64 -14.98 -6.65
C GLY A 95 -17.49 -13.90 -5.98
N SER A 96 -17.47 -13.78 -4.65
CA SER A 96 -18.07 -12.65 -3.93
C SER A 96 -17.13 -11.45 -3.95
N ILE A 97 -17.67 -10.23 -4.07
CA ILE A 97 -16.88 -8.99 -4.07
C ILE A 97 -17.39 -8.08 -2.94
N ALA A 98 -16.46 -7.57 -2.13
CA ALA A 98 -16.73 -6.59 -1.08
C ALA A 98 -15.78 -5.38 -1.20
N VAL A 99 -16.24 -4.20 -0.77
CA VAL A 99 -15.43 -2.97 -0.76
C VAL A 99 -15.29 -2.43 0.66
N PHE A 100 -14.06 -2.32 1.12
CA PHE A 100 -13.66 -1.86 2.44
C PHE A 100 -13.12 -0.43 2.34
N GLY A 101 -13.55 0.44 3.26
CA GLY A 101 -13.03 1.80 3.42
C GLY A 101 -12.12 1.91 4.64
N HIS A 102 -11.44 3.05 4.77
CA HIS A 102 -10.56 3.40 5.88
C HIS A 102 -9.37 2.45 6.09
N VAL A 103 -8.89 1.84 5.01
CA VAL A 103 -7.70 0.99 5.02
C VAL A 103 -6.45 1.87 4.80
N GLY A 104 -6.22 2.81 5.72
CA GLY A 104 -5.19 3.86 5.57
C GLY A 104 -3.80 3.51 6.07
N THR A 105 -3.62 2.32 6.65
CA THR A 105 -2.36 1.90 7.26
C THR A 105 -2.06 0.44 6.91
N ALA A 106 -0.78 0.07 6.98
CA ALA A 106 -0.35 -1.32 6.84
C ALA A 106 -1.07 -2.24 7.86
N ALA A 107 -1.25 -1.79 9.10
CA ALA A 107 -1.96 -2.53 10.14
C ALA A 107 -3.43 -2.80 9.77
N ARG A 108 -4.16 -1.81 9.23
CA ARG A 108 -5.52 -2.02 8.74
C ARG A 108 -5.55 -2.96 7.52
N GLY A 109 -4.55 -2.89 6.65
CA GLY A 109 -4.38 -3.82 5.53
C GLY A 109 -4.15 -5.26 6.01
N ALA A 110 -3.28 -5.48 6.99
CA ALA A 110 -3.02 -6.78 7.58
C ALA A 110 -4.29 -7.36 8.25
N GLN A 111 -5.03 -6.55 9.00
CA GLN A 111 -6.32 -6.95 9.59
C GLN A 111 -7.35 -7.34 8.53
N LEU A 112 -7.36 -6.64 7.38
CA LEU A 112 -8.23 -7.01 6.26
C LEU A 112 -7.83 -8.36 5.68
N LEU A 113 -6.53 -8.63 5.47
CA LEU A 113 -6.06 -9.92 4.99
C LEU A 113 -6.38 -11.05 5.98
N GLU A 114 -6.19 -10.84 7.27
CA GLU A 114 -6.60 -11.79 8.32
C GLU A 114 -8.11 -12.05 8.29
N HIS A 115 -8.93 -11.03 8.08
CA HIS A 115 -10.38 -11.20 7.96
C HIS A 115 -10.78 -12.01 6.71
N LEU A 116 -10.09 -11.80 5.57
CA LEU A 116 -10.38 -12.47 4.31
C LEU A 116 -9.89 -13.93 4.27
N LEU A 117 -8.77 -14.21 4.93
CA LEU A 117 -8.09 -15.52 4.91
C LEU A 117 -8.39 -16.37 6.15
N GLY A 118 -8.77 -15.73 7.25
CA GLY A 118 -8.94 -16.35 8.56
C GLY A 118 -7.65 -16.36 9.38
N ALA A 119 -7.79 -16.21 10.70
CA ALA A 119 -6.67 -16.15 11.66
C ALA A 119 -5.81 -17.42 11.71
N ALA A 120 -6.34 -18.56 11.27
CA ALA A 120 -5.60 -19.82 11.15
C ALA A 120 -4.58 -19.79 9.99
N GLU A 121 -4.84 -19.01 8.95
CA GLU A 121 -3.98 -18.97 7.77
C GLU A 121 -3.18 -17.67 7.61
N PHE A 122 -3.51 -16.62 8.35
CA PHE A 122 -2.85 -15.33 8.30
C PHE A 122 -2.97 -14.62 9.65
N ASN A 123 -1.84 -14.35 10.31
CA ASN A 123 -1.80 -13.64 11.60
C ASN A 123 -1.32 -12.20 11.38
N ALA A 124 -2.22 -11.22 11.48
CA ALA A 124 -1.89 -9.83 11.16
C ALA A 124 -0.74 -9.26 12.01
N ALA A 125 -0.61 -9.67 13.27
CA ALA A 125 0.44 -9.17 14.16
C ALA A 125 1.82 -9.71 13.75
N ALA A 126 1.93 -11.01 13.50
CA ALA A 126 3.17 -11.64 13.06
C ALA A 126 3.62 -11.10 11.69
N GLU A 127 2.67 -10.94 10.76
CA GLU A 127 2.93 -10.45 9.41
C GLU A 127 3.38 -8.98 9.41
N LEU A 128 2.77 -8.14 10.25
CA LEU A 128 3.16 -6.74 10.39
C LEU A 128 4.55 -6.61 11.03
N ALA A 129 4.86 -7.44 12.03
CA ALA A 129 6.20 -7.50 12.64
C ALA A 129 7.25 -7.95 11.61
N ALA A 130 6.94 -8.98 10.82
CA ALA A 130 7.80 -9.46 9.75
C ALA A 130 8.03 -8.39 8.67
N LEU A 131 7.00 -7.66 8.26
CA LEU A 131 7.12 -6.55 7.31
C LEU A 131 8.04 -5.45 7.86
N ALA A 132 7.84 -5.04 9.12
CA ALA A 132 8.66 -4.01 9.75
C ALA A 132 10.15 -4.44 9.87
N ALA A 133 10.41 -5.69 10.25
CA ALA A 133 11.77 -6.22 10.33
C ALA A 133 12.44 -6.26 8.94
N ARG A 134 11.69 -6.62 7.89
CA ARG A 134 12.18 -6.58 6.50
C ARG A 134 12.50 -5.16 6.03
N GLU A 135 11.63 -4.18 6.29
CA GLU A 135 11.90 -2.78 5.92
C GLU A 135 13.15 -2.25 6.61
N LYS A 136 13.34 -2.60 7.89
CA LYS A 136 14.58 -2.29 8.63
C LYS A 136 15.80 -2.98 8.00
N ALA A 137 15.66 -4.25 7.61
CA ALA A 137 16.75 -4.98 6.97
C ALA A 137 17.13 -4.37 5.61
N GLU A 138 16.15 -3.97 4.81
CA GLU A 138 16.39 -3.25 3.55
C GLU A 138 17.09 -1.91 3.80
N ALA A 139 16.63 -1.13 4.79
CA ALA A 139 17.28 0.12 5.19
C ALA A 139 18.72 -0.10 5.71
N ALA A 140 19.00 -1.19 6.40
CA ALA A 140 20.34 -1.56 6.84
C ALA A 140 21.24 -1.91 5.64
N LEU A 141 20.72 -2.64 4.65
CA LEU A 141 21.45 -2.93 3.40
C LEU A 141 21.76 -1.67 2.60
N GLU A 142 20.83 -0.70 2.56
CA GLU A 142 21.05 0.59 1.90
C GLU A 142 22.15 1.41 2.58
N LYS A 143 22.31 1.26 3.91
CA LYS A 143 23.40 1.87 4.69
C LYS A 143 24.72 1.10 4.63
N GLY A 144 24.75 -0.09 4.00
CA GLY A 144 25.93 -0.96 3.95
C GLY A 144 26.09 -1.88 5.17
N SER A 145 25.14 -1.88 6.10
CA SER A 145 25.18 -2.71 7.33
C SER A 145 24.63 -4.12 7.06
N ALA A 146 25.38 -4.95 6.33
CA ALA A 146 24.96 -6.31 5.98
C ALA A 146 24.70 -7.22 7.19
N ALA A 147 25.53 -7.11 8.24
CA ALA A 147 25.38 -7.92 9.46
C ALA A 147 24.10 -7.59 10.23
N GLU A 148 23.74 -6.30 10.33
CA GLU A 148 22.48 -5.87 10.96
C GLU A 148 21.27 -6.37 10.16
N ALA A 149 21.34 -6.29 8.83
CA ALA A 149 20.29 -6.81 7.96
C ALA A 149 20.08 -8.33 8.13
N GLU A 150 21.16 -9.10 8.28
CA GLU A 150 21.06 -10.55 8.49
C GLU A 150 20.37 -10.90 9.82
N VAL A 151 20.69 -10.20 10.91
CA VAL A 151 20.04 -10.38 12.21
C VAL A 151 18.53 -10.14 12.10
N LEU A 152 18.13 -9.04 11.46
CA LEU A 152 16.72 -8.68 11.24
C LEU A 152 16.00 -9.71 10.36
N LEU A 153 16.66 -10.24 9.33
CA LEU A 153 16.07 -11.28 8.48
C LEU A 153 15.92 -12.62 9.21
N ASN A 154 16.85 -12.96 10.11
CA ASN A 154 16.73 -14.13 10.98
C ASN A 154 15.55 -14.02 11.96
N GLU A 155 15.29 -12.83 12.49
CA GLU A 155 14.09 -12.55 13.30
C GLU A 155 12.80 -12.85 12.52
N VAL A 156 12.73 -12.46 11.23
CA VAL A 156 11.56 -12.72 10.37
C VAL A 156 11.25 -14.21 10.25
N PHE A 157 12.27 -15.07 10.11
CA PHE A 157 12.06 -16.52 10.06
C PHE A 157 11.48 -17.08 11.38
N GLY A 158 11.72 -16.42 12.51
CA GLY A 158 11.14 -16.78 13.80
C GLY A 158 9.66 -16.40 13.98
N LEU A 159 9.14 -15.46 13.18
CA LEU A 159 7.77 -14.95 13.31
C LEU A 159 6.71 -15.84 12.64
N ASN A 160 7.12 -16.89 11.92
CA ASN A 160 6.24 -17.80 11.19
C ASN A 160 5.25 -17.07 10.24
N ALA A 161 5.70 -15.95 9.67
CA ALA A 161 4.95 -15.19 8.68
C ALA A 161 4.95 -15.93 7.32
N CYS A 162 3.79 -15.94 6.66
CA CYS A 162 3.58 -16.51 5.34
C CYS A 162 3.70 -15.46 4.21
N GLY A 163 3.53 -14.17 4.53
CA GLY A 163 3.56 -13.06 3.59
C GLY A 163 4.95 -12.68 3.10
N GLY A 164 5.12 -12.56 1.78
CA GLY A 164 6.31 -11.96 1.16
C GLY A 164 7.65 -12.65 1.48
N MET A 165 7.65 -13.95 1.82
CA MET A 165 8.88 -14.72 2.08
C MET A 165 9.88 -14.70 0.92
N HIS A 166 9.40 -14.65 -0.32
CA HIS A 166 10.27 -14.51 -1.50
C HIS A 166 11.14 -13.23 -1.45
N LEU A 167 10.64 -12.15 -0.83
CA LEU A 167 11.40 -10.91 -0.64
C LEU A 167 12.46 -11.08 0.45
N VAL A 168 12.14 -11.79 1.54
CA VAL A 168 13.09 -12.13 2.61
C VAL A 168 14.28 -12.90 2.04
N TYR A 169 14.02 -13.97 1.26
CA TYR A 169 15.09 -14.74 0.62
C TYR A 169 15.95 -13.89 -0.31
N ARG A 170 15.33 -13.03 -1.13
CA ARG A 170 16.04 -12.11 -2.02
C ARG A 170 16.95 -11.15 -1.24
N SER A 171 16.45 -10.56 -0.16
CA SER A 171 17.22 -9.63 0.68
C SER A 171 18.36 -10.33 1.42
N ARG A 172 18.17 -11.59 1.85
CA ARG A 172 19.22 -12.40 2.46
C ARG A 172 20.34 -12.75 1.48
N LEU A 173 20.00 -13.13 0.26
CA LEU A 173 21.01 -13.36 -0.78
C LEU A 173 21.82 -12.08 -1.04
N ARG A 174 21.14 -10.92 -1.08
CA ARG A 174 21.81 -9.62 -1.21
C ARG A 174 22.72 -9.31 -0.02
N SER A 175 22.31 -9.60 1.21
CA SER A 175 23.14 -9.36 2.41
C SER A 175 24.41 -10.20 2.38
N VAL A 176 24.31 -11.48 2.01
CA VAL A 176 25.47 -12.39 1.90
C VAL A 176 26.45 -11.91 0.81
N VAL A 177 25.93 -11.56 -0.38
CA VAL A 177 26.78 -11.06 -1.48
C VAL A 177 27.51 -9.78 -1.09
N LEU A 178 26.82 -8.84 -0.42
CA LEU A 178 27.45 -7.60 0.07
C LEU A 178 28.49 -7.87 1.17
N SER A 179 28.24 -8.84 2.05
CA SER A 179 29.20 -9.23 3.08
C SER A 179 30.49 -9.78 2.47
N SER A 180 30.39 -10.72 1.52
CA SER A 180 31.55 -11.27 0.83
C SER A 180 32.28 -10.25 -0.04
N ALA A 181 31.56 -9.30 -0.66
CA ALA A 181 32.18 -8.21 -1.39
C ALA A 181 32.94 -7.25 -0.46
N CYS A 182 32.47 -7.03 0.76
CA CYS A 182 33.16 -6.21 1.76
C CYS A 182 34.47 -6.87 2.22
N GLU A 183 34.48 -8.19 2.45
CA GLU A 183 35.70 -8.96 2.75
C GLU A 183 36.72 -8.93 1.62
N LEU A 184 36.28 -8.87 0.36
CA LEU A 184 37.16 -8.79 -0.81
C LEU A 184 37.71 -7.37 -1.06
N VAL A 185 36.98 -6.33 -0.66
CA VAL A 185 37.38 -4.91 -0.84
C VAL A 185 38.21 -4.39 0.35
N PHE A 186 38.00 -4.95 1.55
CA PHE A 186 38.81 -4.71 2.74
C PHE A 186 39.40 -6.02 3.27
N PRO A 187 40.31 -6.68 2.53
CA PRO A 187 41.12 -7.72 3.13
C PRO A 187 42.04 -7.06 4.17
N CYS A 188 41.91 -7.47 5.43
CA CYS A 188 42.87 -7.11 6.48
C CYS A 188 44.29 -7.51 6.10
#